data_AF-A0A2E7W3A8-F1
#
_entry.id   AF-A0A2E7W3A8-F1
#
_cell.length_a   1.000
_cell.length_b   1.000
_cell.length_c   1.000
_cell.angle_alpha   90.00
_cell.angle_beta   90.00
_cell.angle_gamma   90.00
#
_symmetry.space_group_name_H-M   'P 1'
#
loop_
_entity.id
_entity.type
_entity.pdbx_description
1 polymer ?
#
loop_
_entity_poly.entity_id
_entity_poly.type
_entity_poly.pdbx_seq_one_letter_code
_entity_poly.pdbx_strand_id
1 'polypeptide(L)' 'MGGNSLTDSEVLKNIRELQTKIEDNFENVGAEFPEEARKIHYGETEARGIYGEASIEDAKELVEEGVEIATVPWRKRRTS' A
#
# COMPACT_ATOMS: atom_id res chain seq x y z
N MET A 1 -6.49 -16.91 30.14
CA MET A 1 -5.73 -16.25 29.07
C MET A 1 -6.69 -15.31 28.34
N GLY A 2 -6.76 -14.04 28.75
CA GLY A 2 -7.66 -13.05 28.15
C GLY A 2 -6.84 -11.85 27.71
N GLY A 3 -6.15 -11.98 26.57
CA GLY A 3 -5.36 -10.90 26.00
C GLY A 3 -6.25 -9.95 25.20
N ASN A 4 -6.51 -8.77 25.77
CA ASN A 4 -6.70 -7.49 25.10
C ASN A 4 -7.63 -7.41 23.85
N SER A 5 -8.94 -7.61 24.02
CA SER A 5 -9.92 -7.38 22.93
C SER A 5 -10.17 -5.91 22.56
N LEU A 6 -9.76 -4.94 23.39
CA LEU A 6 -9.98 -3.51 23.12
C LEU A 6 -9.00 -2.95 22.08
N THR A 7 -7.73 -3.40 22.08
CA THR A 7 -6.70 -2.92 21.15
C THR A 7 -6.90 -3.41 19.72
N ASP A 8 -7.51 -4.57 19.52
CA ASP A 8 -7.74 -5.11 18.18
C ASP A 8 -8.76 -4.26 17.40
N SER A 9 -9.86 -3.86 18.07
CA SER A 9 -10.89 -3.02 17.46
C SER A 9 -10.39 -1.61 17.10
N GLU A 10 -9.64 -0.98 18.00
CA GLU A 10 -9.06 0.35 17.77
C GLU A 10 -8.00 0.33 16.67
N VAL A 11 -7.12 -0.68 16.65
CA VAL A 11 -6.12 -0.87 15.59
C VAL A 11 -6.80 -1.12 14.24
N LEU A 12 -7.82 -1.98 14.18
CA LEU A 12 -8.58 -2.24 12.96
C LEU A 12 -9.30 -0.99 12.44
N LYS A 13 -9.84 -0.17 13.35
CA LYS A 13 -10.45 1.12 12.98
C LYS A 13 -9.40 2.04 12.37
N ASN A 14 -8.25 2.19 13.00
CA ASN A 14 -7.18 3.05 12.51
C ASN A 14 -6.62 2.58 11.16
N ILE A 15 -6.44 1.27 10.97
CA ILE A 15 -6.04 0.69 9.67
C ILE A 15 -7.06 1.03 8.60
N ARG A 16 -8.35 0.93 8.91
CA ARG A 16 -9.42 1.27 7.97
C ARG A 16 -9.42 2.76 7.61
N GLU A 17 -9.24 3.64 8.58
CA GLU A 17 -9.13 5.07 8.32
C GLU A 17 -7.92 5.42 7.45
N LEU A 18 -6.79 4.73 7.65
CA LEU A 18 -5.62 4.85 6.78
C LEU A 18 -5.90 4.37 5.35
N GLN A 19 -6.52 3.19 5.19
CA GLN A 19 -6.94 2.68 3.88
C GLN A 19 -7.83 3.69 3.15
N THR A 20 -8.88 4.20 3.82
CA THR A 20 -9.78 5.18 3.22
C THR A 20 -9.06 6.46 2.81
N LYS A 21 -8.14 6.97 3.64
CA LYS A 21 -7.34 8.15 3.26
C LYS A 21 -6.47 7.90 2.03
N ILE A 22 -5.90 6.69 1.90
CA ILE A 22 -5.13 6.32 0.73
C ILE A 22 -6.02 6.29 -0.51
N GLU A 23 -7.18 5.63 -0.43
CA GLU A 23 -8.13 5.54 -1.53
C GLU A 23 -8.66 6.92 -1.99
N ASP A 24 -8.83 7.87 -1.06
CA ASP A 24 -9.38 9.20 -1.37
C ASP A 24 -8.33 10.19 -1.93
N ASN A 25 -7.04 10.00 -1.60
CA ASN A 25 -5.99 10.97 -1.92
C ASN A 25 -4.96 10.47 -2.93
N PHE A 26 -4.88 9.16 -3.19
CA PHE A 26 -3.88 8.54 -4.03
C PHE A 26 -4.54 7.85 -5.22
N GLU A 27 -3.83 7.76 -6.33
CA GLU A 27 -4.33 7.08 -7.52
C GLU A 27 -4.14 5.56 -7.39
N ASN A 28 -5.20 4.81 -7.69
CA ASN A 28 -5.13 3.35 -7.76
C ASN A 28 -4.60 2.90 -9.12
N VAL A 29 -3.38 2.38 -9.14
CA VAL A 29 -2.73 1.86 -10.36
C VAL A 29 -2.77 0.33 -10.44
N GLY A 30 -3.40 -0.35 -9.47
CA GLY A 30 -3.54 -1.80 -9.45
C GLY A 30 -2.19 -2.53 -9.60
N ALA A 31 -2.13 -3.52 -10.49
CA ALA A 31 -0.93 -4.33 -10.73
C ALA A 31 0.23 -3.56 -11.40
N GLU A 32 0.00 -2.35 -11.91
CA GLU A 32 1.03 -1.52 -12.54
C GLU A 32 1.86 -0.74 -11.50
N PHE A 33 1.56 -0.90 -10.21
CA PHE A 33 2.26 -0.21 -9.12
C PHE A 33 3.79 -0.29 -9.20
N PRO A 34 4.43 -1.45 -9.46
CA PRO A 34 5.89 -1.50 -9.52
C PRO A 34 6.48 -0.63 -10.63
N GLU A 35 5.81 -0.61 -11.79
CA GLU A 35 6.27 0.18 -12.93
C GLU A 35 6.06 1.68 -12.69
N GLU A 36 4.87 2.08 -12.22
CA GLU A 36 4.56 3.48 -11.94
C GLU A 36 5.43 4.05 -10.81
N ALA A 37 5.72 3.25 -9.77
CA ALA A 37 6.60 3.66 -8.68
C ALA A 37 8.02 3.95 -9.18
N ARG A 38 8.55 3.13 -10.09
CA ARG A 38 9.85 3.36 -10.74
C ARG A 38 9.84 4.62 -11.59
N LYS A 39 8.83 4.80 -12.45
CA LYS A 39 8.72 6.00 -13.29
C LYS A 39 8.71 7.28 -12.46
N ILE A 40 7.98 7.30 -11.34
CA ILE A 40 7.96 8.44 -10.42
C ILE A 40 9.33 8.64 -9.76
N HIS A 41 9.97 7.56 -9.31
CA HIS A 41 11.30 7.62 -8.69
C HIS A 41 12.38 8.16 -9.64
N TYR A 42 12.38 7.72 -10.91
CA TYR A 42 13.31 8.18 -11.94
C TYR A 42 12.91 9.53 -12.57
N GLY A 43 11.75 10.08 -12.22
CA GLY A 43 11.24 11.35 -12.74
C GLY A 43 10.77 11.29 -14.19
N GLU A 44 10.40 10.11 -14.68
CA GLU A 44 9.79 9.91 -16.01
C GLU A 44 8.35 10.42 -16.07
N THR A 45 7.66 10.43 -14.93
CA THR A 45 6.29 10.93 -14.76
C THR A 45 6.21 11.96 -13.64
N GLU A 46 5.10 12.70 -13.61
CA GLU A 46 4.82 13.67 -12.54
C GLU A 46 4.71 12.98 -11.17
N ALA A 47 5.35 13.60 -10.16
CA ALA A 47 5.32 13.10 -8.79
C ALA A 47 3.90 13.17 -8.22
N ARG A 48 3.27 12.01 -8.04
CA ARG A 48 1.91 11.86 -7.53
C ARG A 48 1.83 10.67 -6.58
N GLY A 49 0.89 10.74 -5.65
CA GLY A 49 0.63 9.64 -4.74
C GLY A 49 -0.06 8.49 -5.47
N ILE A 50 0.55 7.30 -5.50
CA ILE A 50 -0.04 6.10 -6.07
C ILE A 50 -0.16 4.98 -5.03
N TYR A 51 -1.13 4.10 -5.22
CA TYR A 51 -1.23 2.84 -4.49
C TYR A 51 -1.70 1.73 -5.41
N GLY A 52 -1.34 0.48 -5.09
CA GLY A 52 -1.72 -0.65 -5.90
C GLY A 52 -1.22 -1.96 -5.33
N GLU A 53 -1.06 -2.94 -6.21
CA GLU A 53 -0.69 -4.30 -5.91
C GLU A 53 0.71 -4.58 -6.45
N ALA A 54 1.54 -5.21 -5.64
CA ALA A 54 2.88 -5.65 -6.01
C ALA A 54 3.13 -7.03 -5.41
N SER A 55 3.86 -7.88 -6.12
CA SER A 55 4.33 -9.14 -5.57
C SER A 55 5.39 -8.88 -4.49
N ILE A 56 5.67 -9.89 -3.67
CA ILE A 56 6.75 -9.78 -2.66
C ILE A 56 8.10 -9.56 -3.35
N GLU A 57 8.30 -10.15 -4.54
CA GLU A 57 9.50 -9.97 -5.36
C GLU A 57 9.60 -8.53 -5.88
N ASP A 58 8.56 -8.03 -6.53
CA ASP A 58 8.50 -6.63 -7.00
C ASP A 58 8.78 -5.63 -5.87
N ALA A 59 8.14 -5.83 -4.70
CA ALA A 59 8.33 -4.96 -3.55
C ALA A 59 9.78 -4.96 -3.04
N LYS A 60 10.47 -6.11 -3.09
CA LYS A 60 11.89 -6.18 -2.72
C LYS A 60 12.74 -5.44 -3.74
N GLU A 61 12.53 -5.69 -5.02
CA GLU A 61 13.28 -5.02 -6.09
C GLU A 61 13.16 -3.50 -5.98
N LEU A 62 11.94 -2.99 -5.76
CA LEU A 62 11.69 -1.56 -5.54
C LEU A 62 12.52 -1.00 -4.36
N VAL A 63 12.55 -1.71 -3.23
CA VAL A 63 13.34 -1.28 -2.06
C VAL A 63 14.85 -1.36 -2.35
N GLU A 64 15.31 -2.39 -3.06
CA GLU A 64 16.72 -2.54 -3.46
C GLU A 64 17.17 -1.44 -4.44
N GLU A 65 16.27 -1.02 -5.33
CA GLU A 65 16.47 0.14 -6.22
C GLU A 65 16.45 1.49 -5.48
N GLY A 66 15.96 1.53 -4.23
CA GLY A 66 15.84 2.74 -3.42
C GLY A 66 14.50 3.46 -3.58
N VAL A 67 13.49 2.81 -4.14
CA VAL A 67 12.12 3.33 -4.24
C VAL A 67 11.46 3.24 -2.86
N GLU A 68 11.01 4.38 -2.33
CA GLU A 68 10.32 4.46 -1.04
C GLU A 68 8.88 3.92 -1.16
N ILE A 69 8.68 2.68 -0.72
CA ILE A 69 7.36 2.05 -0.68
C ILE A 69 6.95 1.68 0.74
N ALA A 70 5.63 1.65 0.99
CA ALA A 70 5.06 1.19 2.24
C ALA A 70 4.03 0.09 1.99
N THR A 71 4.10 -0.98 2.76
CA THR A 71 3.12 -2.07 2.69
C THR A 71 2.01 -1.84 3.70
N VAL A 72 0.79 -1.64 3.21
CA VAL A 72 -0.39 -1.44 4.07
C VAL A 72 -1.18 -2.75 4.15
N PRO A 73 -1.62 -3.18 5.35
CA PRO A 73 -2.47 -4.35 5.48
C PRO A 73 -3.82 -4.05 4.81
N TRP A 74 -4.00 -4.52 3.58
CA TRP A 74 -5.25 -4.37 2.83
C TRP A 74 -6.23 -5.49 3.20
N ARG A 75 -7.53 -5.16 3.27
CA ARG A 75 -8.55 -6.21 3.33
C ARG A 75 -8.47 -6.97 2.01
N LYS A 76 -7.92 -8.18 2.02
CA LYS A 76 -8.06 -9.10 0.89
C LYS A 76 -9.56 -9.20 0.61
N ARG A 77 -10.01 -8.75 -0.56
CA ARG A 77 -11.33 -9.12 -1.05
C ARG A 77 -11.34 -10.64 -1.01
N ARG A 78 -12.23 -11.24 -0.23
CA ARG A 78 -12.48 -12.68 -0.31
C ARG A 78 -12.91 -12.93 -1.75
N THR A 79 -11.99 -13.36 -2.59
CA THR A 79 -12.30 -13.97 -3.88
C THR A 79 -13.03 -15.26 -3.52
N SER A 80 -14.34 -15.23 -3.71
CA SER A 80 -15.22 -16.39 -3.52
C SER A 80 -15.14 -17.33 -4.71
#